data_AF-A0A1H0F4W0-F1
#
_entry.id   AF-A0A1H0F4W0-F1
#
_cell.length_a   1.000
_cell.length_b   1.000
_cell.length_c   1.000
_cell.angle_alpha   90.00
_cell.angle_beta   90.00
_cell.angle_gamma   90.00
#
_symmetry.space_group_name_H-M   'P 1'
#
loop_
_entity.id
_entity.type
_entity.pdbx_description
1 polymer ?
#
loop_
_entity_poly.entity_id
_entity_poly.type
_entity_poly.pdbx_seq_one_letter_code
_entity_poly.pdbx_strand_id
1 'polypeptide(L)'
;MEDLDRVIAASWHADTPTAHAWFTLLCQVQAEAAEAGNYGLGDLAARLAELDGSGHHRVAIEDLLMVLGYVSNPWELLSVAGRHGPDELTTHYEVLLSRAYAAEQAEDPDTWNAYLSANGPAWDGTERHWKGFRDRFARGAAQAGVGNAAATFLSYVEGSADKVAAFAQYGLSVSPAAPAPDDGELADLAAELAELDDKQLAALAAEIAAELGEHQDH
;
A
#
# COMPACT_ATOMS: atom_id res chain seq x y z
N MET A 1 -7.44 5.23 15.96
CA MET A 1 -6.00 5.47 16.13
C MET A 1 -5.89 6.78 16.86
N GLU A 2 -5.41 6.74 18.09
CA GLU A 2 -5.26 7.95 18.92
C GLU A 2 -4.15 8.83 18.33
N ASP A 3 -4.17 10.13 18.60
CA ASP A 3 -3.17 11.05 18.04
C ASP A 3 -1.74 10.70 18.48
N LEU A 4 -1.59 10.06 19.65
CA LEU A 4 -0.34 9.46 20.13
C LEU A 4 0.14 8.32 19.22
N ASP A 5 -0.74 7.39 18.85
CA ASP A 5 -0.41 6.29 17.94
C ASP A 5 0.04 6.82 16.57
N ARG A 6 -0.53 7.94 16.09
CA ARG A 6 -0.14 8.56 14.81
C ARG A 6 1.27 9.13 14.84
N VAL A 7 1.63 9.82 15.92
CA VAL A 7 3.00 10.33 16.13
C VAL A 7 3.98 9.17 16.14
N ILE A 8 3.65 8.10 16.87
CA ILE A 8 4.51 6.94 17.01
C ILE A 8 4.60 6.13 15.70
N ALA A 9 3.49 5.97 14.97
CA ALA A 9 3.46 5.25 13.69
C ALA A 9 4.22 5.97 12.58
N ALA A 10 4.32 7.30 12.62
CA ALA A 10 5.15 8.09 11.71
C ALA A 10 6.67 7.94 11.98
N SER A 11 7.03 7.19 13.02
CA SER A 11 8.35 7.13 13.63
C SER A 11 8.88 5.69 13.66
N TRP A 12 8.68 4.91 12.59
CA TRP A 12 9.12 3.52 12.59
C TRP A 12 10.65 3.45 12.51
N HIS A 13 11.27 2.88 13.55
CA HIS A 13 12.72 2.72 13.66
C HIS A 13 13.11 1.24 13.82
N ALA A 14 14.35 0.92 13.45
CA ALA A 14 14.83 -0.47 13.53
C ALA A 14 14.97 -0.98 14.97
N ASP A 15 15.18 -0.08 15.94
CA ASP A 15 15.37 -0.44 17.35
C ASP A 15 14.87 0.65 18.32
N THR A 16 14.64 0.24 19.58
CA THR A 16 14.17 1.12 20.66
C THR A 16 15.13 2.29 20.93
N PRO A 17 16.47 2.11 21.04
CA PRO A 17 17.39 3.24 21.23
C PRO A 17 17.28 4.34 20.16
N THR A 18 17.19 3.96 18.88
CA THR A 18 16.98 4.93 17.79
C THR A 18 15.63 5.62 17.92
N ALA A 19 14.55 4.90 18.24
CA ALA A 19 13.25 5.51 18.48
C ALA A 19 13.28 6.51 19.65
N HIS A 20 13.99 6.19 20.74
CA HIS A 20 14.14 7.09 21.87
C HIS A 20 14.92 8.36 21.50
N ALA A 21 16.00 8.23 20.73
CA ALA A 21 16.76 9.37 20.23
C ALA A 21 15.88 10.28 19.34
N TRP A 22 15.07 9.67 18.48
CA TRP A 22 14.10 10.39 17.67
C TRP A 22 13.04 11.13 18.50
N PHE A 23 12.43 10.47 19.49
CA PHE A 23 11.44 11.13 20.35
C PHE A 23 12.05 12.26 21.18
N THR A 24 13.33 12.16 21.53
CA THR A 24 14.07 13.25 22.17
C THR A 24 14.18 14.46 21.25
N LEU A 25 14.53 14.26 19.99
CA LEU A 25 14.56 15.33 18.98
C LEU A 25 13.18 15.96 18.80
N LEU A 26 12.12 15.16 18.71
CA LEU A 26 10.76 15.65 18.56
C LEU A 26 10.32 16.51 19.75
N CYS A 27 10.59 16.05 20.98
CA CYS A 27 10.26 16.80 22.19
C CYS A 27 11.06 18.11 22.26
N GLN A 28 12.33 18.10 21.85
CA GLN A 28 13.15 19.29 21.81
C GLN A 28 12.59 20.32 20.82
N VAL A 29 12.27 19.93 19.59
CA VAL A 29 11.72 20.86 18.60
C VAL A 29 10.35 21.40 19.02
N GLN A 30 9.53 20.57 19.66
CA GLN A 30 8.24 21.01 20.20
C GLN A 30 8.44 22.07 21.30
N ALA A 31 9.40 21.88 22.20
CA ALA A 31 9.71 22.85 23.25
C ALA A 31 10.20 24.19 22.65
N GLU A 32 11.11 24.13 21.67
CA GLU A 32 11.61 25.32 20.96
C GLU A 32 10.48 26.06 20.24
N ALA A 33 9.56 25.34 19.59
CA ALA A 33 8.41 25.92 18.90
C ALA A 33 7.43 26.59 19.86
N ALA A 34 7.22 26.00 21.04
CA ALA A 34 6.33 26.56 22.06
C ALA A 34 6.85 27.91 22.58
N GLU A 35 8.16 28.11 22.60
CA GLU A 35 8.81 29.37 23.02
C GLU A 35 8.90 30.40 21.89
N ALA A 36 9.23 29.96 20.67
CA ALA A 36 9.47 30.85 19.52
C ALA A 36 8.20 31.25 18.74
N GLY A 37 7.08 30.54 18.99
CA GLY A 37 5.90 30.58 18.14
C GLY A 37 5.99 29.50 17.06
N ASN A 38 4.88 28.76 16.89
CA ASN A 38 4.67 27.69 15.93
C ASN A 38 5.50 27.79 14.63
N TYR A 39 6.31 26.77 14.34
CA TYR A 39 7.00 26.64 13.05
C TYR A 39 6.03 26.35 11.89
N GLY A 40 6.39 26.82 10.68
CA GLY A 40 5.87 26.20 9.46
C GLY A 40 6.47 24.79 9.27
N LEU A 41 5.82 23.94 8.47
CA LEU A 41 6.32 22.56 8.21
C LEU A 41 7.74 22.55 7.62
N GLY A 42 8.09 23.53 6.79
CA GLY A 42 9.44 23.67 6.24
C GLY A 42 10.49 24.00 7.30
N ASP A 43 10.16 24.89 8.24
CA ASP A 43 11.05 25.26 9.34
C ASP A 43 11.23 24.11 10.33
N LEU A 44 10.15 23.37 10.61
CA LEU A 44 10.17 22.14 11.39
C LEU A 44 11.12 21.09 10.77
N ALA A 45 11.00 20.87 9.46
CA ALA A 45 11.86 19.93 8.73
C ALA A 45 13.34 20.32 8.83
N ALA A 46 13.64 21.59 8.58
CA ALA A 46 15.00 22.12 8.66
C ALA A 46 15.57 21.97 10.08
N ARG A 47 14.75 22.24 11.10
CA ARG A 47 15.19 22.14 12.50
C ARG A 47 15.44 20.71 12.96
N LEU A 48 14.56 19.77 12.58
CA LEU A 48 14.78 18.35 12.86
C LEU A 48 16.05 17.82 12.18
N ALA A 49 16.30 18.22 10.93
CA ALA A 49 17.51 17.84 10.21
C ALA A 49 18.79 18.43 10.84
N GLU A 50 18.72 19.69 11.29
CA GLU A 50 19.82 20.36 12.00
C GLU A 50 20.16 19.64 13.31
N LEU A 51 19.15 19.33 14.13
CA LEU A 51 19.34 18.69 15.42
C LEU A 51 19.75 17.22 15.30
N ASP A 52 19.26 16.50 14.28
CA ASP A 52 19.70 15.13 14.02
C ASP A 52 21.21 15.10 13.74
N GLY A 53 21.70 15.97 12.86
CA GLY A 53 23.13 16.15 12.51
C GLY A 53 23.83 14.93 11.88
N SER A 54 23.30 13.74 12.11
CA SER A 54 23.79 12.44 11.66
C SER A 54 23.10 11.95 10.38
N GLY A 55 21.90 12.43 10.10
CA GLY A 55 21.05 11.97 9.00
C GLY A 55 20.37 10.63 9.26
N HIS A 56 20.55 10.02 10.44
CA HIS A 56 19.96 8.73 10.79
C HIS A 56 18.42 8.79 10.83
N HIS A 57 17.84 9.96 11.05
CA HIS A 57 16.39 10.11 11.17
C HIS A 57 15.74 10.66 9.89
N ARG A 58 16.46 10.73 8.76
CA ARG A 58 15.95 11.34 7.52
C ARG A 58 14.59 10.77 7.09
N VAL A 59 14.44 9.45 7.08
CA VAL A 59 13.18 8.80 6.67
C VAL A 59 12.05 9.13 7.64
N ALA A 60 12.31 9.08 8.95
CA ALA A 60 11.32 9.43 9.97
C ALA A 60 10.89 10.90 9.91
N ILE A 61 11.81 11.81 9.53
CA ILE A 61 11.47 13.21 9.26
C ILE A 61 10.51 13.31 8.06
N GLU A 62 10.80 12.62 6.96
CA GLU A 62 9.95 12.62 5.76
C GLU A 62 8.55 12.05 6.08
N ASP A 63 8.48 10.93 6.80
CA ASP A 63 7.23 10.28 7.20
C ASP A 63 6.40 11.13 8.17
N LEU A 64 7.05 11.75 9.16
CA LEU A 64 6.40 12.69 10.07
C LEU A 64 5.80 13.88 9.31
N LEU A 65 6.56 14.50 8.39
CA LEU A 65 6.08 15.64 7.61
C LEU A 65 4.91 15.26 6.71
N MET A 66 4.94 14.07 6.14
CA MET A 66 3.82 13.52 5.39
C MET A 66 2.58 13.42 6.27
N VAL A 67 2.66 12.80 7.45
CA VAL A 67 1.52 12.69 8.39
C VAL A 67 1.01 14.07 8.83
N LEU A 68 1.92 14.99 9.16
CA LEU A 68 1.57 16.35 9.54
C LEU A 68 0.88 17.12 8.40
N GLY A 69 1.22 16.84 7.15
CA GLY A 69 0.57 17.43 5.97
C GLY A 69 -0.90 17.03 5.81
N TYR A 70 -1.34 15.93 6.42
CA TYR A 70 -2.72 15.43 6.33
C TYR A 70 -3.61 15.80 7.51
N VAL A 71 -3.08 16.43 8.56
CA VAL A 71 -3.86 16.82 9.74
C VAL A 71 -4.20 18.31 9.73
N SER A 72 -5.39 18.65 10.21
CA SER A 72 -5.86 20.04 10.25
C SER A 72 -5.08 20.92 11.22
N ASN A 73 -4.45 20.31 12.23
CA ASN A 73 -3.60 21.01 13.18
C ASN A 73 -2.33 20.18 13.51
N PRO A 74 -1.24 20.37 12.73
CA PRO A 74 0.04 19.71 12.97
C PRO A 74 0.61 19.95 14.37
N TRP A 75 0.33 21.12 14.94
CA TRP A 75 0.84 21.51 16.25
C TRP A 75 0.14 20.80 17.41
N GLU A 76 -1.15 20.53 17.29
CA GLU A 76 -1.84 19.66 18.24
C GLU A 76 -1.16 18.29 18.29
N LEU A 77 -0.85 17.72 17.12
CA LEU A 77 -0.19 16.42 17.02
C LEU A 77 1.21 16.44 17.64
N LEU A 78 2.03 17.46 17.36
CA LEU A 78 3.36 17.60 17.98
C LEU A 78 3.28 17.88 19.49
N SER A 79 2.27 18.62 19.95
CA SER A 79 2.08 18.88 21.38
C SER A 79 1.79 17.59 22.17
N VAL A 80 1.26 16.55 21.53
CA VAL A 80 1.15 15.21 22.13
C VAL A 80 2.53 14.70 22.51
N ALA A 81 3.51 14.79 21.61
CA ALA A 81 4.87 14.34 21.89
C ALA A 81 5.47 15.06 23.12
N GLY A 82 5.32 16.39 23.17
CA GLY A 82 5.80 17.19 24.31
C GLY A 82 5.14 16.86 25.65
N ARG A 83 3.87 16.45 25.67
CA ARG A 83 3.15 16.09 26.91
C ARG A 83 3.62 14.78 27.52
N HIS A 84 3.98 13.81 26.69
CA HIS A 84 4.39 12.47 27.12
C HIS A 84 5.91 12.37 27.34
N GLY A 85 6.69 13.17 26.61
CA GLY A 85 8.15 13.13 26.69
C GLY A 85 8.73 11.85 26.07
N PRO A 86 10.07 11.77 25.93
CA PRO A 86 10.71 10.71 25.16
C PRO A 86 10.55 9.33 25.79
N ASP A 87 10.63 9.20 27.12
CA ASP A 87 10.52 7.90 27.80
C ASP A 87 9.14 7.25 27.65
N GLU A 88 8.07 8.03 27.79
CA GLU A 88 6.70 7.52 27.67
C GLU A 88 6.36 7.20 26.21
N LEU A 89 6.82 8.01 25.27
CA LEU A 89 6.72 7.73 23.83
C LEU A 89 7.45 6.45 23.45
N THR A 90 8.67 6.24 23.97
CA THR A 90 9.43 5.00 23.77
C THR A 90 8.68 3.80 24.33
N THR A 91 8.10 3.91 25.53
CA THR A 91 7.31 2.83 26.13
C THR A 91 6.10 2.47 25.24
N HIS A 92 5.38 3.47 24.74
CA HIS A 92 4.25 3.24 23.84
C HIS A 92 4.69 2.66 22.48
N TYR A 93 5.83 3.10 21.97
CA TYR A 93 6.45 2.53 20.77
C TYR A 93 6.76 1.04 20.94
N GLU A 94 7.35 0.62 22.06
CA GLU A 94 7.59 -0.79 22.35
C GLU A 94 6.30 -1.61 22.46
N VAL A 95 5.24 -1.04 23.02
CA VAL A 95 3.92 -1.68 23.07
C VAL A 95 3.34 -1.84 21.66
N LEU A 96 3.45 -0.82 20.81
CA LEU A 96 2.97 -0.88 19.43
C LEU A 96 3.78 -1.86 18.58
N LEU A 97 5.11 -1.87 18.72
CA LEU A 97 5.99 -2.89 18.12
C LEU A 97 5.61 -4.28 18.58
N SER A 98 5.45 -4.49 19.88
CA SER A 98 5.07 -5.79 20.43
C SER A 98 3.71 -6.26 19.92
N ARG A 99 2.75 -5.33 19.76
CA ARG A 99 1.44 -5.62 19.15
C ARG A 99 1.55 -5.93 17.66
N ALA A 100 2.38 -5.20 16.93
CA ALA A 100 2.63 -5.44 15.50
C ALA A 100 3.28 -6.82 15.30
N TYR A 101 4.32 -7.13 16.06
CA TYR A 101 4.96 -8.45 16.06
C TYR A 101 4.01 -9.56 16.50
N ALA A 102 3.20 -9.33 17.53
CA ALA A 102 2.20 -10.30 17.95
C ALA A 102 1.12 -10.50 16.88
N ALA A 103 0.70 -9.44 16.17
CA ALA A 103 -0.24 -9.55 15.06
C ALA A 103 0.36 -10.32 13.88
N GLU A 104 1.62 -10.05 13.51
CA GLU A 104 2.36 -10.84 12.51
C GLU A 104 2.46 -12.31 12.90
N GLN A 105 2.76 -12.63 14.17
CA GLN A 105 2.85 -14.00 14.63
C GLN A 105 1.49 -14.67 14.84
N ALA A 106 0.42 -13.89 14.97
CA ALA A 106 -0.95 -14.38 15.11
C ALA A 106 -1.60 -14.70 13.76
N GLU A 107 -1.02 -14.28 12.63
CA GLU A 107 -1.52 -14.69 11.32
C GLU A 107 -1.31 -16.20 11.16
N ASP A 108 -2.41 -16.93 11.13
CA ASP A 108 -2.41 -18.38 10.95
C ASP A 108 -1.86 -18.73 9.56
N PRO A 109 -0.76 -19.49 9.45
CA PRO A 109 -0.20 -19.90 8.17
C PRO A 109 -1.20 -20.64 7.28
N ASP A 110 -2.11 -21.42 7.87
CA ASP A 110 -3.12 -22.15 7.11
C ASP A 110 -4.15 -21.18 6.50
N THR A 111 -4.59 -20.18 7.26
CA THR A 111 -5.44 -19.09 6.77
C THR A 111 -4.76 -18.28 5.66
N TRP A 112 -3.46 -17.97 5.80
CA TRP A 112 -2.69 -17.31 4.75
C TRP A 112 -2.60 -18.16 3.48
N ASN A 113 -2.22 -19.43 3.60
CA ASN A 113 -2.09 -20.34 2.46
C ASN A 113 -3.44 -20.54 1.75
N ALA A 114 -4.54 -20.64 2.51
CA ALA A 114 -5.89 -20.71 1.96
C ALA A 114 -6.26 -19.43 1.21
N TYR A 115 -5.99 -18.26 1.81
CA TYR A 115 -6.24 -16.96 1.18
C TYR A 115 -5.44 -16.79 -0.11
N LEU A 116 -4.13 -17.07 -0.06
CA LEU A 116 -3.21 -16.94 -1.18
C LEU A 116 -3.60 -17.87 -2.33
N SER A 117 -3.96 -19.12 -2.04
CA SER A 117 -4.39 -20.09 -3.06
C SER A 117 -5.71 -19.69 -3.72
N ALA A 118 -6.65 -19.14 -2.95
CA ALA A 118 -7.96 -18.73 -3.47
C ALA A 118 -7.93 -17.43 -4.28
N ASN A 119 -7.06 -16.48 -3.90
CA ASN A 119 -7.08 -15.12 -4.45
C ASN A 119 -5.89 -14.83 -5.37
N GLY A 120 -4.77 -15.54 -5.22
CA GLY A 120 -3.56 -15.35 -6.02
C GLY A 120 -3.80 -15.52 -7.53
N PRO A 121 -4.51 -16.58 -7.99
CA PRO A 121 -4.80 -16.78 -9.42
C PRO A 121 -5.76 -15.75 -10.04
N ALA A 122 -6.31 -14.81 -9.26
CA ALA A 122 -7.20 -13.76 -9.76
C ALA A 122 -6.44 -12.62 -10.49
N TRP A 123 -5.10 -12.59 -10.38
CA TRP A 123 -4.29 -11.76 -11.26
C TRP A 123 -4.09 -12.45 -12.60
N ASP A 124 -4.15 -11.71 -13.69
CA ASP A 124 -4.07 -12.23 -15.06
C ASP A 124 -2.64 -12.23 -15.63
N GLY A 125 -1.63 -11.99 -14.79
CA GLY A 125 -0.24 -11.95 -15.20
C GLY A 125 0.19 -10.68 -15.93
N THR A 126 -0.71 -9.71 -16.15
CA THR A 126 -0.40 -8.49 -16.89
C THR A 126 -0.09 -7.32 -15.97
N GLU A 127 0.89 -6.50 -16.35
CA GLU A 127 1.25 -5.29 -15.61
C GLU A 127 0.09 -4.27 -15.61
N ARG A 128 -0.70 -4.22 -16.69
CA ARG A 128 -1.88 -3.35 -16.81
C ARG A 128 -2.87 -3.52 -15.66
N HIS A 129 -3.09 -4.76 -15.21
CA HIS A 129 -4.05 -5.05 -14.14
C HIS A 129 -3.42 -5.22 -12.76
N TRP A 130 -2.09 -5.14 -12.67
CA TRP A 130 -1.34 -5.37 -11.43
C TRP A 130 -1.79 -4.48 -10.28
N LYS A 131 -1.83 -3.15 -10.48
CA LYS A 131 -2.26 -2.20 -9.44
C LYS A 131 -3.66 -2.52 -8.90
N GLY A 132 -4.60 -2.78 -9.80
CA GLY A 132 -5.99 -3.09 -9.43
C GLY A 132 -6.12 -4.43 -8.69
N PHE A 133 -5.33 -5.42 -9.09
CA PHE A 133 -5.23 -6.68 -8.35
C PHE A 133 -4.66 -6.46 -6.95
N ARG A 134 -3.50 -5.81 -6.83
CA ARG A 134 -2.81 -5.54 -5.57
C ARG A 134 -3.72 -4.87 -4.54
N ASP A 135 -4.42 -3.81 -4.95
CA ASP A 135 -5.28 -3.05 -4.05
C ASP A 135 -6.50 -3.87 -3.56
N ARG A 136 -7.05 -4.76 -4.41
CA ARG A 136 -8.12 -5.69 -4.02
C ARG A 136 -7.61 -6.83 -3.13
N PHE A 137 -6.47 -7.42 -3.49
CA PHE A 137 -5.82 -8.50 -2.76
C PHE A 137 -5.43 -8.06 -1.35
N ALA A 138 -4.76 -6.91 -1.21
CA ALA A 138 -4.40 -6.37 0.11
C ALA A 138 -5.63 -6.13 1.00
N ARG A 139 -6.72 -5.60 0.42
CA ARG A 139 -7.96 -5.35 1.16
C ARG A 139 -8.64 -6.65 1.61
N GLY A 140 -8.71 -7.65 0.73
CA GLY A 140 -9.28 -8.95 1.07
C GLY A 140 -8.45 -9.68 2.14
N ALA A 141 -7.12 -9.59 2.05
CA ALA A 141 -6.22 -10.18 3.02
C ALA A 141 -6.37 -9.56 4.42
N ALA A 142 -6.48 -8.24 4.49
CA ALA A 142 -6.75 -7.54 5.75
C ALA A 142 -8.10 -7.97 6.38
N GLN A 143 -9.13 -8.21 5.56
CA GLN A 143 -10.42 -8.73 6.05
C GLN A 143 -10.34 -10.19 6.51
N ALA A 144 -9.45 -10.98 5.90
CA ALA A 144 -9.18 -12.37 6.28
C ALA A 144 -8.20 -12.51 7.46
N GLY A 145 -7.70 -11.40 8.02
CA GLY A 145 -6.75 -11.42 9.13
C GLY A 145 -5.33 -11.85 8.75
N VAL A 146 -4.98 -11.75 7.46
CA VAL A 146 -3.65 -12.11 6.90
C VAL A 146 -3.04 -10.95 6.11
N GLY A 147 -3.29 -9.73 6.60
CA GLY A 147 -2.91 -8.49 5.92
C GLY A 147 -1.40 -8.29 5.84
N ASN A 148 -0.65 -8.70 6.86
CA ASN A 148 0.81 -8.53 6.90
C ASN A 148 1.48 -9.50 5.94
N ALA A 149 1.12 -10.79 5.96
CA ALA A 149 1.59 -11.77 5.00
C ALA A 149 1.32 -11.35 3.55
N ALA A 150 0.14 -10.78 3.28
CA ALA A 150 -0.19 -10.22 1.98
C ALA A 150 0.67 -9.01 1.61
N ALA A 151 0.95 -8.09 2.54
CA ALA A 151 1.80 -6.94 2.29
C ALA A 151 3.25 -7.37 1.96
N THR A 152 3.80 -8.32 2.73
CA THR A 152 5.12 -8.90 2.47
C THR A 152 5.18 -9.59 1.12
N PHE A 153 4.18 -10.42 0.79
CA PHE A 153 4.09 -11.09 -0.50
C PHE A 153 4.03 -10.09 -1.66
N LEU A 154 3.17 -9.07 -1.57
CA LEU A 154 3.01 -8.07 -2.61
C LEU A 154 4.28 -7.23 -2.79
N SER A 155 4.98 -6.88 -1.71
CA SER A 155 6.26 -6.17 -1.78
C SER A 155 7.35 -7.02 -2.47
N TYR A 156 7.41 -8.31 -2.14
CA TYR A 156 8.31 -9.26 -2.80
C TYR A 156 8.04 -9.39 -4.31
N VAL A 157 6.77 -9.52 -4.69
CA VAL A 157 6.39 -9.61 -6.11
C VAL A 157 6.68 -8.29 -6.84
N GLU A 158 6.36 -7.14 -6.24
CA GLU A 158 6.62 -5.82 -6.84
C GLU A 158 8.11 -5.61 -7.13
N GLY A 159 8.99 -6.03 -6.22
CA GLY A 159 10.44 -5.95 -6.39
C GLY A 159 11.02 -6.99 -7.37
N SER A 160 10.23 -7.95 -7.82
CA SER A 160 10.69 -9.02 -8.73
C SER A 160 10.66 -8.57 -10.19
N ALA A 161 11.72 -8.88 -10.93
CA ALA A 161 11.80 -8.58 -12.37
C ALA A 161 10.76 -9.34 -13.21
N ASP A 162 10.35 -10.52 -12.74
CA ASP A 162 9.28 -11.33 -13.32
C ASP A 162 8.26 -11.68 -12.22
N LYS A 163 7.15 -10.94 -12.24
CA LYS A 163 6.06 -11.11 -11.26
C LYS A 163 5.36 -12.46 -11.41
N VAL A 164 5.24 -13.00 -12.62
CA VAL A 164 4.62 -14.31 -12.84
C VAL A 164 5.49 -15.42 -12.26
N ALA A 165 6.81 -15.33 -12.45
CA ALA A 165 7.76 -16.24 -11.81
C ALA A 165 7.75 -16.12 -10.27
N ALA A 166 7.57 -14.92 -9.74
CA ALA A 166 7.44 -14.69 -8.29
C ALA A 166 6.21 -15.40 -7.71
N PHE A 167 5.06 -15.38 -8.39
CA PHE A 167 3.87 -16.15 -8.01
C PHE A 167 4.12 -17.67 -8.04
N ALA A 168 4.83 -18.16 -9.07
CA ALA A 168 5.14 -19.58 -9.20
C ALA A 168 6.00 -20.14 -8.04
N GLN A 169 6.85 -19.31 -7.44
CA GLN A 169 7.62 -19.70 -6.25
C GLN A 169 6.74 -19.99 -5.02
N TYR A 170 5.54 -19.42 -4.99
CA TYR A 170 4.52 -19.70 -3.98
C TYR A 170 3.54 -20.81 -4.41
N GLY A 171 3.86 -21.56 -5.48
CA GLY A 171 3.01 -22.63 -5.99
C GLY A 171 1.76 -22.14 -6.73
N LEU A 172 1.68 -20.85 -7.04
CA LEU A 172 0.53 -20.27 -7.74
C LEU A 172 0.75 -20.32 -9.25
N SER A 173 -0.24 -20.85 -9.96
CA SER A 173 -0.28 -20.77 -11.42
C SER A 173 -1.07 -19.55 -11.83
N VAL A 174 -0.37 -18.53 -12.34
CA VAL A 174 -0.98 -17.39 -13.01
C VAL A 174 -0.95 -17.70 -14.49
N SER A 175 -2.11 -18.01 -15.06
CA SER A 175 -2.23 -18.12 -16.51
C SER A 175 -2.30 -16.71 -17.07
N PRO A 176 -1.33 -16.26 -17.89
CA PRO A 176 -1.48 -15.01 -18.60
C PRO A 176 -2.76 -15.10 -19.42
N ALA A 177 -3.69 -14.16 -19.23
CA ALA A 177 -4.81 -14.04 -20.15
C ALA A 177 -4.23 -13.89 -21.57
N ALA A 178 -4.88 -14.49 -22.56
CA ALA A 178 -4.53 -14.24 -23.97
C ALA A 178 -4.38 -12.72 -24.16
N PRO A 179 -3.36 -12.27 -24.89
CA PRO A 179 -3.09 -10.84 -25.05
C PRO A 179 -4.40 -10.15 -25.44
N ALA A 180 -4.84 -9.20 -24.62
CA ALA A 180 -5.94 -8.34 -25.02
C ALA A 180 -5.54 -7.67 -26.35
N PRO A 181 -6.45 -7.58 -27.33
CA PRO A 181 -6.16 -6.87 -28.57
C PRO A 181 -5.64 -5.48 -28.22
N ASP A 182 -4.55 -5.08 -28.86
CA ASP A 182 -3.96 -3.78 -28.55
C ASP A 182 -4.92 -2.65 -28.93
N ASP A 183 -4.70 -1.45 -28.39
CA ASP A 183 -5.60 -0.31 -28.63
C ASP A 183 -5.66 0.09 -30.13
N GLY A 184 -4.67 -0.31 -30.93
CA GLY A 184 -4.65 -0.18 -32.38
C GLY A 184 -5.50 -1.24 -33.09
N GLU A 185 -5.47 -2.48 -32.63
CA GLU A 185 -6.31 -3.57 -33.15
C GLU A 185 -7.80 -3.33 -32.81
N LEU A 186 -8.10 -2.77 -31.64
CA LEU A 186 -9.44 -2.30 -31.28
C LEU A 186 -9.87 -1.06 -32.10
N ALA A 187 -8.95 -0.16 -32.42
CA ALA A 187 -9.24 1.00 -33.27
C ALA A 187 -9.47 0.60 -34.73
N ASP A 188 -8.72 -0.37 -35.24
CA ASP A 188 -8.88 -0.93 -36.59
C ASP A 188 -10.21 -1.71 -36.70
N LEU A 189 -10.56 -2.53 -35.70
CA LEU A 189 -11.86 -3.19 -35.63
C LEU A 189 -13.01 -2.19 -35.53
N ALA A 190 -12.86 -1.12 -34.75
CA ALA A 190 -13.86 -0.07 -34.65
C ALA A 190 -14.02 0.73 -35.94
N ALA A 191 -12.92 0.95 -36.68
CA ALA A 191 -12.94 1.59 -38.00
C ALA A 191 -13.61 0.67 -39.04
N GLU A 192 -13.28 -0.63 -39.04
CA GLU A 192 -13.87 -1.61 -39.94
C GLU A 192 -15.39 -1.78 -39.67
N LEU A 193 -15.81 -1.80 -38.40
CA LEU A 193 -17.22 -1.80 -38.00
C LEU A 193 -17.95 -0.52 -38.39
N ALA A 194 -17.27 0.63 -38.43
CA ALA A 194 -17.86 1.91 -38.83
C ALA A 194 -18.01 2.05 -40.36
N GLU A 195 -17.28 1.26 -41.14
CA GLU A 195 -17.38 1.21 -42.61
C GLU A 195 -18.42 0.21 -43.12
N LEU A 196 -18.97 -0.65 -42.26
CA LEU A 196 -20.05 -1.57 -42.62
C LEU A 196 -21.37 -0.80 -42.75
N ASP A 197 -22.07 -1.03 -43.87
CA ASP A 197 -23.41 -0.47 -44.05
C ASP A 197 -24.44 -1.20 -43.17
N ASP A 198 -25.61 -0.57 -42.96
CA ASP A 198 -26.69 -1.10 -42.11
C ASP A 198 -27.13 -2.52 -42.51
N LYS A 199 -26.93 -2.92 -43.78
CA LYS A 199 -27.31 -4.22 -44.29
C LYS A 199 -26.26 -5.29 -43.94
N GLN A 200 -24.98 -4.92 -43.90
CA GLN A 200 -23.88 -5.78 -43.47
C GLN A 200 -23.88 -5.96 -41.95
N LEU A 201 -24.15 -4.88 -41.19
CA LEU A 201 -24.32 -4.95 -39.72
C LEU A 201 -25.49 -5.86 -39.33
N ALA A 202 -26.61 -5.81 -40.05
CA ALA A 202 -27.76 -6.68 -39.80
C ALA A 202 -27.46 -8.16 -40.13
N ALA A 203 -26.65 -8.43 -41.15
CA ALA A 203 -26.24 -9.79 -41.50
C ALA A 203 -25.29 -10.38 -40.45
N LEU A 204 -24.31 -9.60 -39.99
CA LEU A 204 -23.36 -10.01 -38.95
C LEU A 204 -24.05 -10.26 -37.60
N ALA A 205 -25.01 -9.40 -37.23
CA ALA A 205 -25.80 -9.59 -36.02
C ALA A 205 -26.67 -10.87 -36.08
N ALA A 206 -27.17 -11.23 -37.27
CA ALA A 206 -27.93 -12.47 -37.45
C ALA A 206 -27.04 -13.73 -37.39
N GLU A 207 -25.80 -13.65 -37.88
CA GLU A 207 -24.83 -14.74 -37.84
C GLU A 207 -24.35 -15.02 -36.40
N ILE A 208 -24.03 -13.97 -35.64
CA ILE A 208 -23.66 -14.07 -34.22
C ILE A 208 -24.82 -14.63 -33.38
N ALA A 209 -26.05 -14.22 -33.67
CA ALA A 209 -27.24 -14.75 -32.99
C ALA A 209 -27.49 -16.24 -33.31
N ALA A 210 -27.12 -16.70 -34.51
CA ALA A 210 -27.22 -18.11 -34.89
C ALA A 210 -26.18 -18.97 -34.16
N GLU A 211 -24.92 -18.52 -34.10
CA GLU A 211 -23.87 -19.25 -33.37
C GLU A 211 -24.10 -19.31 -31.85
N LEU A 212 -24.65 -18.25 -31.26
CA LEU A 212 -24.99 -18.24 -29.82
C LEU A 212 -26.24 -19.08 -29.49
N GLY A 213 -27.12 -19.32 -30.47
CA GLY A 213 -28.29 -20.18 -30.32
C GLY A 213 -27.96 -21.67 -30.35
N GLU A 214 -26.94 -22.08 -31.11
CA GLU A 214 -26.53 -23.49 -31.20
C GLU A 214 -25.78 -24.00 -29.96
N HIS A 215 -25.25 -23.11 -29.13
CA HIS A 215 -24.52 -23.46 -27.91
C HIS A 215 -25.41 -23.67 -26.65
N GLN A 216 -26.74 -23.53 -26.75
CA GLN A 216 -27.67 -23.69 -25.62
C GLN A 216 -28.37 -25.06 -25.53
N ASP A 217 -28.17 -25.96 -26.49
CA ASP A 217 -28.85 -27.28 -26.55
C ASP A 217 -27.90 -28.50 -26.33
N HIS A 218 -26.79 -28.33 -25.61
CA HIS A 218 -25.92 -29.45 -25.17
C HIS A 218 -25.70 -29.48 -23.66
#